data_AF-A0A644Z0J8-F1
#
_entry.id   AF-A0A644Z0J8-F1
#
_cell.length_a   1.000
_cell.length_b   1.000
_cell.length_c   1.000
_cell.angle_alpha   90.00
_cell.angle_beta   90.00
_cell.angle_gamma   90.00
#
_symmetry.space_group_name_H-M   'P 1'
#
loop_
_entity.id
_entity.type
_entity.pdbx_description
1 polymer ?
#
loop_
_entity_poly.entity_id
_entity_poly.type
_entity_poly.pdbx_seq_one_letter_code
_entity_poly.pdbx_strand_id
1 'polypeptide(L)'
;MFKGVKEWFALINKYGSDNGIVIEHYINSSGLKEIIEGTPIAKEFKHIYACSFFYSPEGKAEWPAVAVDFTAKTQFLFMINKGIRYVKDNKRVNEFKPDIERPIPFRHMIYFGDGETDVPCMKLIKQQGGRSIAVYNSSKRAKKAAAEKLIAENRVNFVCPADYSEGKEIYKVVTTIIDKIKSDYEFKKLLLVHEKKGKKL
;
A
#
# COMPACT_ATOMS: atom_id res chain seq x y z
N MET A 1 -10.04 -16.90 -1.40
CA MET A 1 -9.22 -15.79 -1.95
C MET A 1 -9.77 -15.41 -3.31
N PHE A 2 -9.55 -14.17 -3.76
CA PHE A 2 -9.94 -13.75 -5.11
C PHE A 2 -9.08 -14.42 -6.19
N LYS A 3 -9.60 -14.43 -7.42
CA LYS A 3 -8.92 -15.02 -8.56
C LYS A 3 -7.59 -14.31 -8.85
N GLY A 4 -6.52 -15.08 -9.11
CA GLY A 4 -5.18 -14.58 -9.46
C GLY A 4 -4.34 -14.03 -8.30
N VAL A 5 -4.86 -13.99 -7.07
CA VAL A 5 -4.13 -13.37 -5.94
C VAL A 5 -2.84 -14.10 -5.57
N LYS A 6 -2.79 -15.43 -5.75
CA LYS A 6 -1.61 -16.22 -5.38
C LYS A 6 -0.42 -15.88 -6.28
N GLU A 7 -0.69 -15.63 -7.56
CA GLU A 7 0.31 -15.34 -8.59
C GLU A 7 0.63 -13.83 -8.68
N TRP A 8 -0.29 -12.98 -8.22
CA TRP A 8 -0.24 -11.52 -8.34
C TRP A 8 1.09 -10.90 -7.89
N PHE A 9 1.58 -11.28 -6.71
CA PHE A 9 2.77 -10.65 -6.12
C PHE A 9 4.03 -10.95 -6.93
N ALA A 10 4.21 -12.21 -7.33
CA ALA A 10 5.30 -12.62 -8.21
C ALA A 10 5.21 -11.93 -9.59
N LEU A 11 4.00 -11.82 -10.15
CA LEU A 11 3.75 -11.14 -11.42
C LEU A 11 4.16 -9.66 -11.36
N ILE A 12 3.70 -8.93 -10.35
CA ILE A 12 4.03 -7.51 -10.18
C ILE A 12 5.52 -7.32 -9.86
N ASN A 13 6.11 -8.17 -9.02
CA ASN A 13 7.55 -8.13 -8.72
C ASN A 13 8.39 -8.32 -9.98
N LYS A 14 8.02 -9.27 -10.85
CA LYS A 14 8.67 -9.47 -12.14
C LYS A 14 8.56 -8.22 -13.01
N TYR A 15 7.36 -7.64 -13.12
CA TYR A 15 7.16 -6.40 -13.89
C TYR A 15 8.05 -5.26 -13.38
N GLY A 16 8.15 -5.08 -12.06
CA GLY A 16 9.04 -4.11 -11.44
C GLY A 16 10.51 -4.38 -11.78
N SER A 17 10.97 -5.62 -11.57
CA SER A 17 12.35 -6.03 -11.84
C SER A 17 12.76 -5.82 -13.29
N ASP A 18 11.90 -6.22 -14.24
CA ASP A 18 12.13 -6.02 -15.68
C ASP A 18 12.28 -4.53 -16.04
N ASN A 19 11.73 -3.64 -15.21
CA ASN A 19 11.81 -2.19 -15.34
C ASN A 19 12.84 -1.51 -14.44
N GLY A 20 13.66 -2.27 -13.69
CA GLY A 20 14.64 -1.72 -12.74
C GLY A 20 14.01 -1.07 -11.50
N ILE A 21 12.81 -1.49 -11.12
CA ILE A 21 12.04 -1.00 -9.98
C ILE A 21 11.92 -2.12 -8.93
N VAL A 22 12.26 -1.80 -7.68
CA VAL A 22 12.01 -2.70 -6.54
C VAL A 22 10.62 -2.43 -5.98
N ILE A 23 9.79 -3.47 -5.90
CA ILE A 23 8.43 -3.38 -5.35
C ILE A 23 8.39 -4.06 -3.99
N GLU A 24 7.80 -3.38 -3.02
CA GLU A 24 7.61 -3.89 -1.67
C GLU A 24 6.12 -3.99 -1.34
N HIS A 25 5.68 -5.17 -0.92
CA HIS A 25 4.28 -5.40 -0.56
C HIS A 25 4.11 -5.34 0.95
N TYR A 26 3.02 -4.71 1.39
CA TYR A 26 2.67 -4.56 2.78
C TYR A 26 1.20 -4.91 2.99
N ILE A 27 0.88 -5.53 4.13
CA ILE A 27 -0.51 -5.63 4.60
C ILE A 27 -0.75 -4.60 5.69
N ASN A 28 -1.91 -3.94 5.60
CA ASN A 28 -2.43 -3.03 6.60
C ASN A 28 -3.88 -3.41 6.90
N SER A 29 -4.09 -4.21 7.96
CA SER A 29 -5.35 -4.91 8.22
C SER A 29 -5.83 -4.71 9.65
N SER A 30 -7.14 -4.63 9.85
CA SER A 30 -7.76 -4.74 11.18
C SER A 30 -8.06 -6.21 11.56
N GLY A 31 -7.75 -7.16 10.68
CA GLY A 31 -7.84 -8.59 10.98
C GLY A 31 -6.68 -9.09 11.84
N LEU A 32 -6.77 -10.35 12.27
CA LEU A 32 -5.73 -10.99 13.06
C LEU A 32 -4.52 -11.37 12.20
N LYS A 33 -3.33 -11.00 12.66
CA LYS A 33 -2.05 -11.22 12.01
C LYS A 33 -1.80 -12.70 11.77
N GLU A 34 -2.12 -13.52 12.75
CA GLU A 34 -1.88 -14.97 12.76
C GLU A 34 -2.70 -15.66 11.65
N ILE A 35 -3.93 -15.20 11.41
CA ILE A 35 -4.76 -15.69 10.31
C ILE A 35 -4.14 -15.35 8.96
N ILE A 36 -3.59 -14.14 8.83
CA ILE A 36 -2.96 -13.67 7.60
C ILE A 36 -1.65 -14.41 7.35
N GLU A 37 -0.85 -14.67 8.39
CA GLU A 37 0.38 -15.45 8.34
C GLU A 37 0.15 -16.91 7.94
N GLY A 38 -1.01 -17.47 8.28
CA GLY A 38 -1.44 -18.79 7.80
C GLY A 38 -1.82 -18.85 6.32
N THR A 39 -1.86 -17.72 5.59
CA THR A 39 -2.23 -17.71 4.17
C THR A 39 -1.04 -18.01 3.25
N PRO A 40 -1.27 -18.60 2.07
CA PRO A 40 -0.18 -18.91 1.11
C PRO A 40 0.61 -17.68 0.62
N ILE A 41 0.04 -16.48 0.75
CA ILE A 41 0.63 -15.22 0.29
C ILE A 41 1.35 -14.46 1.41
N ALA A 42 1.36 -14.96 2.64
CA ALA A 42 1.99 -14.28 3.78
C ALA A 42 3.46 -13.92 3.51
N LYS A 43 4.18 -14.84 2.86
CA LYS A 43 5.60 -14.71 2.49
C LYS A 43 5.88 -13.61 1.45
N GLU A 44 4.85 -13.12 0.74
CA GLU A 44 4.99 -12.08 -0.28
C GLU A 44 5.12 -10.70 0.35
N PHE A 45 4.74 -10.53 1.61
CA PHE A 45 4.72 -9.25 2.30
C PHE A 45 6.01 -9.01 3.07
N LYS A 46 6.60 -7.83 2.88
CA LYS A 46 7.74 -7.36 3.66
C LYS A 46 7.36 -7.11 5.12
N HIS A 47 6.11 -6.68 5.36
CA HIS A 47 5.55 -6.58 6.70
C HIS A 47 4.02 -6.69 6.69
N ILE A 48 3.47 -7.28 7.76
CA ILE A 48 2.04 -7.41 8.01
C ILE A 48 1.72 -6.58 9.26
N TYR A 49 1.07 -5.43 9.06
CA TYR A 49 0.51 -4.62 10.12
C TYR A 49 -0.93 -5.05 10.36
N ALA A 50 -1.16 -5.75 11.46
CA ALA A 50 -2.45 -6.37 11.80
C ALA A 50 -2.65 -6.49 13.31
N CYS A 51 -3.88 -6.75 13.75
CA CYS A 51 -4.18 -7.05 15.14
C CYS A 51 -3.43 -8.32 15.56
N SER A 52 -2.95 -8.41 16.79
CA SER A 52 -2.27 -9.61 17.28
C SER A 52 -2.52 -9.86 18.76
N PHE A 53 -2.36 -11.10 19.18
CA PHE A 53 -2.41 -11.50 20.59
C PHE A 53 -1.01 -11.72 21.15
N PHE A 54 -0.87 -11.51 22.45
CA PHE A 54 0.26 -11.98 23.24
C PHE A 54 -0.01 -13.43 23.59
N TYR A 55 0.94 -14.30 23.25
CA TYR A 55 0.87 -15.73 23.53
C TYR A 55 1.81 -16.09 24.67
N SER A 56 1.33 -16.93 25.58
CA SER A 56 2.15 -17.55 26.63
C SER A 56 3.27 -18.40 26.01
N PRO A 57 4.32 -18.75 26.78
CA PRO A 57 5.34 -19.71 26.33
C PRO A 57 4.77 -21.06 25.83
N GLU A 58 3.59 -21.45 26.32
CA GLU A 58 2.83 -22.64 25.92
C GLU A 58 1.95 -22.42 24.68
N GLY A 59 2.03 -21.26 24.04
CA GLY A 59 1.29 -20.93 22.81
C GLY A 59 -0.19 -20.60 23.03
N LYS A 60 -0.62 -20.26 24.25
CA LYS A 60 -2.00 -19.84 24.54
C LYS A 60 -2.13 -18.33 24.41
N ALA A 61 -3.16 -17.84 23.71
CA ALA A 61 -3.45 -16.42 23.66
C ALA A 61 -3.90 -15.93 25.05
N GLU A 62 -3.15 -15.01 25.67
CA GLU A 62 -3.43 -14.52 27.03
C GLU A 62 -4.04 -13.11 27.01
N TRP A 63 -3.52 -12.21 26.17
CA TRP A 63 -3.93 -10.79 26.13
C TRP A 63 -3.83 -10.20 24.73
N PRO A 64 -4.62 -9.17 24.36
CA PRO A 64 -4.42 -8.44 23.11
C PRO A 64 -3.07 -7.69 23.13
N ALA A 65 -2.27 -7.84 22.07
CA ALA A 65 -0.95 -7.20 21.96
C ALA A 65 -0.99 -5.92 21.10
N VAL A 66 -1.69 -5.97 19.96
CA VAL A 66 -1.86 -4.82 19.06
C VAL A 66 -3.31 -4.80 18.58
N ALA A 67 -3.98 -3.66 18.72
CA ALA A 67 -5.30 -3.41 18.15
C ALA A 67 -5.16 -2.40 17.00
N VAL A 68 -5.61 -2.79 15.81
CA VAL A 68 -5.52 -1.98 14.59
C VAL A 68 -6.91 -1.51 14.19
N ASP A 69 -7.16 -0.22 14.37
CA ASP A 69 -8.35 0.47 13.88
C ASP A 69 -8.02 1.36 12.66
N PHE A 70 -8.98 2.14 12.19
CA PHE A 70 -8.77 3.03 11.03
C PHE A 70 -7.72 4.13 11.30
N THR A 71 -7.47 4.51 12.56
CA THR A 71 -6.43 5.48 12.92
C THR A 71 -5.05 4.83 12.96
N ALA A 72 -4.94 3.60 13.46
CA ALA A 72 -3.72 2.82 13.42
C ALA A 72 -3.30 2.51 11.97
N LYS A 73 -4.26 2.25 11.07
CA LYS A 73 -3.97 2.03 9.64
C LYS A 73 -3.26 3.22 9.01
N THR A 74 -3.68 4.46 9.29
CA THR A 74 -3.01 5.65 8.72
C THR A 74 -1.63 5.84 9.34
N GLN A 75 -1.45 5.55 10.63
CA GLN A 75 -0.14 5.56 11.28
C GLN A 75 0.84 4.59 10.58
N PHE A 76 0.40 3.39 10.22
CA PHE A 76 1.25 2.42 9.53
C PHE A 76 1.70 2.90 8.14
N LEU A 77 0.88 3.69 7.44
CA LEU A 77 1.32 4.33 6.19
C LEU A 77 2.47 5.31 6.42
N PHE A 78 2.42 6.10 7.50
CA PHE A 78 3.55 6.96 7.89
C PHE A 78 4.78 6.16 8.32
N MET A 79 4.59 5.00 8.96
CA MET A 79 5.70 4.10 9.31
C MET A 79 6.39 3.55 8.07
N ILE A 80 5.64 3.02 7.09
CA ILE A 80 6.17 2.56 5.80
C ILE A 80 6.89 3.71 5.10
N ASN A 81 6.26 4.89 5.08
CA ASN A 81 6.82 6.08 4.45
C ASN A 81 8.19 6.48 5.01
N LYS A 82 8.37 6.33 6.33
CA LYS A 82 9.61 6.66 7.05
C LYS A 82 10.58 5.48 7.22
N GLY A 83 10.18 4.26 6.84
CA GLY A 83 10.97 3.04 7.00
C GLY A 83 11.02 2.52 8.46
N ILE A 84 10.01 2.82 9.26
CA ILE A 84 9.91 2.40 10.66
C ILE A 84 9.21 1.04 10.72
N ARG A 85 9.83 0.06 11.37
CA ARG A 85 9.32 -1.33 11.42
C ARG A 85 8.55 -1.66 12.71
N TYR A 86 8.87 -1.00 13.82
CA TYR A 86 8.33 -1.37 15.13
C TYR A 86 7.34 -0.31 15.62
N VAL A 87 6.13 -0.75 15.97
CA VAL A 87 5.02 0.12 16.41
C VAL A 87 5.34 0.85 17.71
N LYS A 88 6.23 0.30 18.55
CA LYS A 88 6.66 0.94 19.80
C LYS A 88 7.44 2.25 19.61
N ASP A 89 7.89 2.54 18.38
CA ASP A 89 8.75 3.67 18.05
C ASP A 89 7.96 4.95 17.67
N ASN A 90 6.93 5.28 18.47
CA ASN A 90 5.99 6.39 18.19
C ASN A 90 6.67 7.75 18.03
N LYS A 91 7.81 7.99 18.68
CA LYS A 91 8.57 9.25 18.56
C LYS A 91 9.05 9.49 17.13
N ARG A 92 9.61 8.46 16.48
CA ARG A 92 10.14 8.55 15.11
C ARG A 92 9.05 8.70 14.05
N VAL A 93 7.84 8.20 14.33
CA VAL A 93 6.67 8.44 13.46
C VAL A 93 6.29 9.92 13.46
N ASN A 94 6.54 10.65 14.54
CA ASN A 94 6.21 12.08 14.64
C ASN A 94 7.36 13.00 14.21
N GLU A 95 8.60 12.51 14.14
CA GLU A 95 9.75 13.28 13.67
C GLU A 95 9.57 13.74 12.22
N PHE A 96 9.79 15.03 11.96
CA PHE A 96 9.75 15.55 10.60
C PHE A 96 10.90 14.96 9.78
N LYS A 97 10.54 14.38 8.63
CA LYS A 97 11.52 13.93 7.61
C LYS A 97 11.15 14.54 6.27
N PRO A 98 12.05 15.29 5.61
CA PRO A 98 11.83 15.82 4.27
C PRO A 98 11.46 14.70 3.29
N ASP A 99 10.58 14.99 2.32
CA ASP A 99 10.05 13.95 1.44
C ASP A 99 11.12 13.24 0.61
N ILE A 100 12.19 13.94 0.26
CA ILE A 100 13.32 13.39 -0.51
C ILE A 100 14.17 12.39 0.28
N GLU A 101 14.14 12.46 1.62
CA GLU A 101 14.91 11.57 2.50
C GLU A 101 14.09 10.37 2.98
N ARG A 102 12.79 10.34 2.65
CA ARG A 102 11.89 9.25 3.02
C ARG A 102 12.20 8.02 2.19
N PRO A 103 12.39 6.84 2.81
CA PRO A 103 12.66 5.61 2.08
C PRO A 103 11.60 5.28 1.03
N ILE A 104 10.31 5.49 1.38
CA ILE A 104 9.19 5.23 0.47
C ILE A 104 8.25 6.45 0.49
N PRO A 105 8.48 7.47 -0.35
CA PRO A 105 7.58 8.62 -0.47
C PRO A 105 6.14 8.20 -0.79
N PHE A 106 5.14 8.89 -0.26
CA PHE A 106 3.72 8.56 -0.52
C PHE A 106 3.35 8.56 -2.01
N ARG A 107 3.98 9.46 -2.79
CA ARG A 107 3.85 9.50 -4.25
C ARG A 107 4.27 8.21 -4.96
N HIS A 108 5.04 7.34 -4.31
CA HIS A 108 5.46 6.04 -4.84
C HIS A 108 4.57 4.88 -4.33
N MET A 109 3.50 5.17 -3.58
CA MET A 109 2.63 4.14 -3.01
C MET A 109 1.38 3.92 -3.88
N ILE A 110 1.02 2.64 -3.99
CA ILE A 110 -0.28 2.18 -4.50
C ILE A 110 -1.03 1.55 -3.32
N TYR A 111 -2.20 2.07 -2.98
CA TYR A 111 -3.01 1.58 -1.86
C TYR A 111 -4.28 0.90 -2.37
N PHE A 112 -4.53 -0.32 -1.91
CA PHE A 112 -5.74 -1.08 -2.22
C PHE A 112 -6.67 -1.06 -1.00
N GLY A 113 -7.96 -0.78 -1.21
CA GLY A 113 -8.99 -0.86 -0.18
C GLY A 113 -10.31 -1.37 -0.74
N ASP A 114 -11.11 -2.06 0.07
CA ASP A 114 -12.33 -2.74 -0.40
C ASP A 114 -13.63 -2.14 0.19
N GLY A 115 -13.52 -1.09 0.99
CA GLY A 115 -14.67 -0.48 1.63
C GLY A 115 -14.38 0.76 2.45
N GLU A 116 -15.38 1.14 3.24
CA GLU A 116 -15.42 2.40 3.99
C GLU A 116 -14.33 2.51 5.06
N THR A 117 -13.92 1.40 5.66
CA THR A 117 -12.87 1.41 6.71
C THR A 117 -11.51 1.90 6.21
N ASP A 118 -11.25 1.78 4.90
CA ASP A 118 -10.00 2.20 4.28
C ASP A 118 -10.07 3.60 3.67
N VAL A 119 -11.22 4.27 3.72
CA VAL A 119 -11.41 5.60 3.14
C VAL A 119 -10.40 6.64 3.64
N PRO A 120 -10.06 6.72 4.95
CA PRO A 120 -9.03 7.63 5.41
C PRO A 120 -7.66 7.37 4.77
N CYS A 121 -7.26 6.10 4.66
CA CYS A 121 -5.99 5.69 4.03
C CYS A 121 -5.97 6.00 2.53
N MET A 122 -7.04 5.66 1.81
CA MET A 122 -7.17 5.92 0.38
C MET A 122 -7.12 7.41 0.06
N LYS A 123 -7.78 8.25 0.87
CA LYS A 123 -7.74 9.72 0.71
C LYS A 123 -6.35 10.26 1.02
N LEU A 124 -5.72 9.81 2.11
CA LEU A 124 -4.38 10.24 2.49
C LEU A 124 -3.37 9.98 1.37
N ILE A 125 -3.33 8.75 0.84
CA ILE A 125 -2.40 8.37 -0.23
C ILE A 125 -2.64 9.22 -1.48
N LYS A 126 -3.90 9.39 -1.89
CA LYS A 126 -4.25 10.22 -3.05
C LYS A 126 -3.83 11.68 -2.87
N GLN A 127 -4.09 12.27 -1.71
CA GLN A 127 -3.73 13.66 -1.39
C GLN A 127 -2.20 13.87 -1.36
N GLN A 128 -1.46 12.86 -0.90
CA GLN A 128 0.01 12.88 -0.85
C GLN A 128 0.67 12.49 -2.19
N GLY A 129 -0.12 12.43 -3.27
CA GLY A 129 0.37 12.21 -4.63
C GLY A 129 0.52 10.74 -5.05
N GLY A 130 0.24 9.79 -4.17
CA GLY A 130 0.17 8.36 -4.49
C GLY A 130 -1.11 7.99 -5.24
N ARG A 131 -1.38 6.69 -5.40
CA ARG A 131 -2.59 6.22 -6.09
C ARG A 131 -3.37 5.23 -5.22
N SER A 132 -4.66 5.47 -5.04
CA SER A 132 -5.56 4.55 -4.36
C SER A 132 -6.51 3.85 -5.34
N ILE A 133 -6.68 2.55 -5.13
CA ILE A 133 -7.52 1.65 -5.94
C ILE A 133 -8.56 1.03 -5.02
N ALA A 134 -9.83 1.33 -5.25
CA ALA A 134 -10.92 0.61 -4.61
C ALA A 134 -11.18 -0.69 -5.36
N VAL A 135 -11.12 -1.83 -4.65
CA VAL A 135 -11.39 -3.16 -5.21
C VAL A 135 -12.75 -3.68 -4.77
N TYR A 136 -13.48 -4.32 -5.67
CA TYR A 136 -14.80 -4.88 -5.33
C TYR A 136 -14.98 -6.28 -5.91
N ASN A 137 -15.80 -7.09 -5.24
CA ASN A 137 -16.23 -8.37 -5.80
C ASN A 137 -17.31 -8.12 -6.87
N SER A 138 -17.02 -8.48 -8.12
CA SER A 138 -17.93 -8.30 -9.26
C SER A 138 -19.25 -9.07 -9.13
N SER A 139 -19.28 -10.15 -8.35
CA SER A 139 -20.53 -10.89 -8.08
C SER A 139 -21.47 -10.17 -7.11
N LYS A 140 -20.98 -9.15 -6.38
CA LYS A 140 -21.74 -8.41 -5.38
C LYS A 140 -22.07 -7.00 -5.87
N ARG A 141 -23.26 -6.81 -6.44
CA ARG A 141 -23.74 -5.51 -6.96
C ARG A 141 -23.62 -4.37 -5.95
N ALA A 142 -23.95 -4.62 -4.68
CA ALA A 142 -23.82 -3.62 -3.61
C ALA A 142 -22.36 -3.16 -3.39
N LYS A 143 -21.38 -4.08 -3.49
CA LYS A 143 -19.95 -3.74 -3.36
C LYS A 143 -19.44 -2.95 -4.56
N LYS A 144 -19.92 -3.27 -5.77
CA LYS A 144 -19.65 -2.47 -6.96
C LYS A 144 -20.16 -1.03 -6.81
N ALA A 145 -21.42 -0.87 -6.42
CA ALA A 145 -22.02 0.45 -6.21
C ALA A 145 -21.29 1.27 -5.12
N ALA A 146 -20.88 0.63 -4.03
CA ALA A 146 -20.08 1.27 -2.99
C ALA A 146 -18.72 1.76 -3.53
N ALA A 147 -18.02 0.94 -4.32
CA ALA A 147 -16.75 1.34 -4.93
C ALA A 147 -16.93 2.48 -5.96
N GLU A 148 -17.98 2.44 -6.78
CA GLU A 148 -18.35 3.51 -7.72
C GLU A 148 -18.67 4.83 -7.00
N LYS A 149 -19.31 4.77 -5.83
CA LYS A 149 -19.53 5.95 -4.98
C LYS A 149 -18.21 6.56 -4.50
N LEU A 150 -17.21 5.74 -4.14
CA LEU A 150 -15.91 6.24 -3.69
C LEU A 150 -15.18 7.06 -4.76
N ILE A 151 -15.25 6.65 -6.03
CA ILE A 151 -14.64 7.41 -7.13
C ILE A 151 -15.46 8.66 -7.46
N ALA A 152 -16.79 8.58 -7.45
CA ALA A 152 -17.68 9.73 -7.66
C ALA A 152 -17.46 10.84 -6.61
N GLU A 153 -17.20 10.46 -5.36
CA GLU A 153 -16.86 11.38 -4.26
C GLU A 153 -15.38 11.78 -4.25
N ASN A 154 -14.63 11.51 -5.33
CA ASN A 154 -13.22 11.85 -5.48
C ASN A 154 -12.32 11.27 -4.36
N ARG A 155 -12.71 10.16 -3.72
CA ARG A 155 -11.96 9.55 -2.60
C ARG A 155 -10.84 8.61 -3.05
N VAL A 156 -10.99 8.01 -4.23
CA VAL A 156 -10.00 7.10 -4.83
C VAL A 156 -9.59 7.57 -6.22
N ASN A 157 -8.50 7.01 -6.76
CA ASN A 157 -8.10 7.25 -8.15
C ASN A 157 -8.75 6.27 -9.12
N PHE A 158 -8.88 5.01 -8.71
CA PHE A 158 -9.37 3.93 -9.56
C PHE A 158 -10.33 3.02 -8.80
N VAL A 159 -11.20 2.35 -9.55
CA VAL A 159 -12.13 1.33 -9.06
C VAL A 159 -12.00 0.13 -9.98
N CYS A 160 -11.64 -1.04 -9.44
CA CYS A 160 -11.40 -2.24 -10.23
C CYS A 160 -12.10 -3.47 -9.63
N PRO A 161 -12.56 -4.42 -10.45
CA PRO A 161 -13.00 -5.71 -9.95
C PRO A 161 -11.80 -6.48 -9.35
N ALA A 162 -12.07 -7.28 -8.32
CA ALA A 162 -11.07 -8.13 -7.65
C ALA A 162 -10.73 -9.39 -8.47
N ASP A 163 -10.21 -9.20 -9.69
CA ASP A 163 -9.62 -10.24 -10.54
C ASP A 163 -8.16 -9.87 -10.83
N TYR A 164 -7.24 -10.49 -10.09
CA TYR A 164 -5.81 -10.21 -10.09
C TYR A 164 -5.06 -11.03 -11.15
N SER A 165 -5.77 -11.60 -12.12
CA SER A 165 -5.12 -12.31 -13.23
C SER A 165 -4.36 -11.33 -14.13
N GLU A 166 -3.27 -11.79 -14.76
CA GLU A 166 -2.51 -11.01 -15.74
C GLU A 166 -3.42 -10.51 -16.87
N GLY A 167 -3.17 -9.28 -17.35
CA GLY A 167 -3.91 -8.67 -18.46
C GLY A 167 -5.31 -8.15 -18.09
N LYS A 168 -5.79 -8.37 -16.86
CA LYS A 168 -7.06 -7.80 -16.37
C LYS A 168 -6.92 -6.31 -16.04
N GLU A 169 -8.06 -5.68 -15.78
CA GLU A 169 -8.15 -4.24 -15.54
C GLU A 169 -7.20 -3.78 -14.42
N ILE A 170 -7.20 -4.48 -13.27
CA ILE A 170 -6.35 -4.14 -12.13
C ILE A 170 -4.85 -4.25 -12.47
N TYR A 171 -4.47 -5.26 -13.26
CA TYR A 171 -3.09 -5.44 -13.74
C TYR A 171 -2.66 -4.25 -14.60
N LYS A 172 -3.49 -3.85 -15.57
CA LYS A 172 -3.22 -2.70 -16.44
C LYS A 172 -3.10 -1.40 -15.66
N VAL A 173 -4.00 -1.17 -14.70
CA VAL A 173 -3.96 0.03 -13.84
C VAL A 173 -2.66 0.06 -13.04
N VAL A 174 -2.29 -1.04 -12.38
CA VAL A 174 -1.10 -1.10 -11.51
C VAL A 174 0.19 -0.92 -12.28
N THR A 175 0.35 -1.62 -13.40
CA THR A 175 1.53 -1.49 -14.28
C THR A 175 1.67 -0.07 -14.84
N THR A 176 0.55 0.55 -15.27
CA THR A 176 0.54 1.95 -15.72
C THR A 176 0.95 2.93 -14.61
N ILE A 177 0.49 2.71 -13.37
CA ILE A 177 0.89 3.55 -12.23
C ILE A 177 2.39 3.40 -11.96
N ILE A 178 2.92 2.17 -12.01
CA ILE A 178 4.36 1.89 -11.83
C ILE A 178 5.18 2.66 -12.88
N ASP A 179 4.78 2.60 -14.16
CA ASP A 179 5.47 3.30 -15.24
C ASP A 179 5.43 4.82 -15.06
N LYS A 180 4.29 5.35 -14.60
CA LYS A 180 4.16 6.77 -14.28
C LYS A 180 5.10 7.17 -13.14
N ILE A 181 5.16 6.40 -12.06
CA ILE A 181 6.06 6.67 -10.92
C ILE A 181 7.52 6.70 -11.38
N LYS A 182 7.93 5.72 -12.19
CA LYS A 182 9.29 5.67 -12.77
C LYS A 182 9.57 6.91 -13.62
N SER A 183 8.64 7.28 -14.50
CA SER A 183 8.78 8.43 -15.39
C SER A 183 8.89 9.74 -14.60
N ASP A 184 8.05 9.94 -13.58
CA ASP A 184 8.09 11.11 -12.70
C ASP A 184 9.43 11.19 -11.93
N TYR A 185 9.95 10.04 -11.48
CA TYR A 185 11.23 9.94 -10.78
C TYR A 185 12.41 10.32 -11.69
N GLU A 186 12.48 9.77 -12.90
CA GLU A 186 13.54 10.10 -13.86
C GLU A 186 13.45 11.55 -14.33
N PHE A 187 12.24 12.09 -14.54
CA PHE A 187 12.05 13.51 -14.81
C PHE A 187 12.59 14.39 -13.68
N LYS A 188 12.30 14.05 -12.42
CA LYS A 188 12.81 14.79 -11.25
C LYS A 188 14.34 14.74 -11.16
N LYS A 189 14.97 13.61 -11.48
CA LYS A 189 16.43 13.51 -11.56
C LYS A 189 17.01 14.48 -12.59
N LEU A 190 16.42 14.56 -13.78
CA LEU A 190 16.86 15.49 -14.82
C LEU A 190 16.77 16.94 -14.34
N LEU A 191 15.67 17.34 -13.69
CA LEU A 191 15.53 18.68 -13.12
C LEU A 191 16.66 18.99 -12.12
N LEU A 192 16.94 18.08 -11.19
CA LEU A 192 18.01 18.26 -10.18
C LEU A 192 19.41 18.40 -10.82
N VAL A 193 19.67 17.69 -11.91
CA VAL A 193 20.93 17.81 -12.65
C VAL A 193 21.05 19.22 -13.27
N HIS A 194 19.96 19.75 -13.83
CA HIS A 194 19.96 21.07 -14.45
C HIS A 194 20.01 22.22 -13.42
N GLU A 195 19.30 22.10 -12.30
CA GLU A 195 19.37 23.08 -11.20
C GLU A 195 20.81 23.21 -10.65
N LYS A 196 21.53 22.09 -10.54
CA LYS A 196 22.94 22.09 -10.11
C LYS A 196 23.88 22.80 -11.08
N LYS A 197 23.55 22.87 -12.37
CA LYS A 197 24.34 23.64 -13.36
C LYS A 197 24.20 25.15 -13.10
N GLY A 198 22.99 25.61 -12.77
CA GLY A 198 22.72 27.03 -12.49
C GLY A 198 23.32 27.54 -11.18
N LYS A 199 23.50 26.67 -10.17
CA LYS A 199 24.11 27.02 -8.86
C LYS A 199 25.65 26.97 -8.84
N LYS A 200 26.29 26.61 -9.95
CA LYS A 200 27.76 26.60 -10.09
C LYS A 200 28.33 27.93 -10.63
N LEU A 201 27.48 28.96 -10.72
CA LEU A 201 27.84 30.36 -10.92
C LEU A 201 27.70 31.11 -9.58
#